data_AF-A0A172YXT6-F1
#
_entry.id   AF-A0A172YXT6-F1
#
_cell.length_a   1.000
_cell.length_b   1.000
_cell.length_c   1.000
_cell.angle_alpha   90.00
_cell.angle_beta   90.00
_cell.angle_gamma   90.00
#
_symmetry.space_group_name_H-M   'P 1'
#
loop_
_entity.id
_entity.type
_entity.pdbx_description
1 polymer ?
#
loop_
_entity_poly.entity_id
_entity_poly.type
_entity_poly.pdbx_seq_one_letter_code
_entity_poly.pdbx_strand_id
1 'polypeptide(L)'
;MPVYLVLRRLVDPATGKEVAAFVPSSDADRSILREREFKMNAKIRADLKQPRNPRFNGLVHGLGRVLSQNIDRFSGKQSHDAIKALQLESGVYCDEEAFDIPGLGQLTRKTPRSLSYDSMGEETFQDFWRQCCAYLVLHDWPTLTEERLTEMAEFEAFKEAA
;
A
#
# COMPACT_ATOMS: atom_id res chain seq x y z
N MET A 1 10.65 2.97 -4.98
CA MET A 1 9.75 1.82 -4.72
C MET A 1 10.56 0.70 -4.08
N PRO A 2 10.10 0.09 -2.96
CA PRO A 2 10.72 -1.14 -2.44
C PRO A 2 10.69 -2.24 -3.52
N VAL A 3 11.60 -3.20 -3.41
CA VAL A 3 11.65 -4.38 -4.27
C VAL A 3 11.52 -5.59 -3.38
N TYR A 4 10.56 -6.43 -3.68
CA TYR A 4 10.36 -7.67 -2.96
C TYR A 4 11.16 -8.78 -3.60
N LEU A 5 11.82 -9.55 -2.74
CA LEU A 5 12.65 -10.66 -3.14
C LEU A 5 12.17 -11.93 -2.44
N VAL A 6 12.17 -13.04 -3.17
CA VAL A 6 11.91 -14.36 -2.63
C VAL A 6 13.18 -15.19 -2.70
N LEU A 7 13.47 -15.93 -1.63
CA LEU A 7 14.59 -16.86 -1.60
C LEU A 7 14.21 -18.13 -2.38
N ARG A 8 14.95 -18.44 -3.45
CA ARG A 8 14.74 -19.63 -4.29
C ARG A 8 16.02 -20.44 -4.39
N ARG A 9 15.89 -21.75 -4.65
CA ARG A 9 17.00 -22.60 -5.05
C ARG A 9 17.27 -22.38 -6.54
N LEU A 10 18.50 -22.01 -6.87
CA LEU A 10 18.99 -21.84 -8.24
C LEU A 10 20.29 -22.62 -8.41
N VAL A 11 20.67 -22.90 -9.67
CA VAL A 11 21.98 -23.46 -10.00
C VAL A 11 22.93 -22.32 -10.32
N ASP A 12 24.05 -22.23 -9.61
CA ASP A 12 25.13 -21.29 -9.93
C ASP A 12 25.83 -21.74 -11.23
N PRO A 13 25.79 -20.94 -12.31
CA PRO A 13 26.38 -21.32 -13.59
C PRO A 13 27.91 -21.46 -13.54
N ALA A 14 28.60 -20.84 -12.57
CA ALA A 14 30.06 -20.95 -12.46
C ALA A 14 30.51 -22.26 -11.82
N THR A 15 29.72 -22.79 -10.88
CA THR A 15 30.09 -23.96 -10.07
C THR A 15 29.25 -25.21 -10.34
N GLY A 16 28.10 -25.06 -11.01
CA GLY A 16 27.14 -26.13 -11.26
C GLY A 16 26.39 -26.61 -10.01
N LYS A 17 26.56 -25.93 -8.88
CA LYS A 17 25.96 -26.31 -7.60
C LYS A 17 24.67 -25.55 -7.33
N GLU A 18 23.77 -26.16 -6.58
CA GLU A 18 22.59 -25.46 -6.07
C GLU A 18 22.96 -24.48 -4.96
N VAL A 19 22.42 -23.27 -5.06
CA VAL A 19 22.57 -22.18 -4.09
C VAL A 19 21.21 -21.55 -3.81
N ALA A 20 21.05 -20.97 -2.61
CA ALA A 20 19.89 -20.14 -2.31
C ALA A 20 20.17 -18.70 -2.77
N ALA A 21 19.28 -18.13 -3.56
CA ALA A 21 19.41 -16.78 -4.10
C ALA A 21 18.11 -16.00 -3.99
N PHE A 22 18.22 -14.71 -3.70
CA PHE A 22 17.10 -13.78 -3.76
C PHE A 22 16.79 -13.44 -5.22
N VAL A 23 15.53 -13.65 -5.62
CA VAL A 23 15.02 -13.28 -6.94
C VAL A 23 13.81 -12.36 -6.80
N PRO A 24 13.54 -11.46 -7.77
CA PRO A 24 12.33 -10.63 -7.74
C PRO A 24 11.07 -11.47 -7.55
N SER A 25 10.15 -10.99 -6.70
CA SER A 25 8.93 -11.72 -6.35
C SER A 25 7.85 -11.66 -7.45
N SER A 26 7.89 -10.61 -8.27
CA SER A 26 6.95 -10.34 -9.36
C SER A 26 7.63 -9.75 -10.59
N ASP A 27 6.90 -9.64 -11.71
CA ASP A 27 7.39 -8.96 -12.92
C ASP A 27 7.58 -7.44 -12.72
N ALA A 28 6.78 -6.84 -11.83
CA ALA A 28 6.98 -5.46 -11.42
C ALA A 28 8.33 -5.30 -10.69
N ASP A 29 8.63 -6.16 -9.70
CA ASP A 29 9.92 -6.17 -9.00
C ASP A 29 11.10 -6.36 -9.94
N ARG A 30 10.92 -7.23 -10.95
CA ARG A 30 11.93 -7.48 -11.99
C ARG A 30 12.19 -6.24 -12.83
N SER A 31 11.14 -5.49 -13.18
CA SER A 31 11.26 -4.24 -13.93
C SER A 31 12.00 -3.17 -13.12
N ILE A 32 11.65 -3.00 -11.83
CA ILE A 32 12.33 -2.07 -10.93
C ILE A 32 13.83 -2.42 -10.80
N LEU A 33 14.17 -3.70 -10.67
CA LEU A 33 15.57 -4.12 -10.57
C LEU A 33 16.36 -3.84 -11.86
N ARG A 34 15.72 -3.95 -13.03
CA ARG A 34 16.33 -3.59 -14.32
C ARG A 34 16.58 -2.09 -14.43
N GLU A 35 15.62 -1.27 -14.01
CA GLU A 35 15.74 0.19 -13.98
C GLU A 35 16.84 0.68 -13.02
N ARG A 36 17.18 -0.11 -12.00
CA ARG A 36 18.28 0.20 -11.07
C ARG A 36 19.67 -0.09 -11.65
N GLU A 37 19.76 -0.76 -12.80
CA GLU A 37 21.00 -0.98 -13.56
C GLU A 37 22.19 -1.53 -12.75
N PHE A 38 21.92 -2.42 -11.78
CA PHE A 38 22.99 -3.05 -11.02
C PHE A 38 23.93 -3.85 -11.94
N LYS A 39 25.24 -3.64 -11.79
CA LYS A 39 26.24 -4.34 -12.60
C LYS A 39 26.49 -5.74 -12.06
N MET A 40 26.74 -6.69 -12.96
CA MET A 40 27.18 -8.03 -12.59
C MET A 40 28.43 -7.95 -11.69
N ASN A 41 28.46 -8.78 -10.65
CA ASN A 41 29.53 -8.85 -9.64
C ASN A 41 29.74 -7.58 -8.79
N ALA A 42 28.87 -6.58 -8.89
CA ALA A 42 28.92 -5.43 -8.00
C ALA A 42 28.51 -5.82 -6.57
N LYS A 43 29.26 -5.34 -5.58
CA LYS A 43 28.88 -5.46 -4.17
C LYS A 43 27.80 -4.44 -3.84
N ILE A 44 26.60 -4.90 -3.54
CA ILE A 44 25.46 -4.05 -3.17
C ILE A 44 25.17 -4.22 -1.67
N ARG A 45 25.05 -3.12 -0.93
CA ARG A 45 24.53 -3.15 0.44
C ARG A 45 23.01 -3.27 0.37
N ALA A 46 22.46 -4.30 1.01
CA ALA A 46 21.01 -4.47 1.17
C ALA A 46 20.64 -4.39 2.65
N ASP A 47 19.54 -3.70 2.95
CA ASP A 47 18.82 -3.80 4.22
C ASP A 47 17.56 -4.60 3.92
N LEU A 48 17.53 -5.86 4.37
CA LEU A 48 16.45 -6.80 4.10
C LEU A 48 15.52 -6.86 5.31
N LYS A 49 14.24 -6.57 5.08
CA LYS A 49 13.19 -6.69 6.08
C LYS A 49 12.11 -7.62 5.56
N GLN A 50 11.59 -8.46 6.44
CA GLN A 50 10.43 -9.26 6.10
C GLN A 50 9.21 -8.34 5.99
N PRO A 51 8.41 -8.44 4.92
CA PRO A 51 7.12 -7.78 4.87
C PRO A 51 6.26 -8.30 6.03
N ARG A 52 5.67 -7.40 6.81
CA ARG A 52 4.89 -7.79 7.99
C ARG A 52 3.60 -8.52 7.63
N ASN A 53 2.83 -7.99 6.67
CA ASN A 53 1.66 -8.68 6.13
C ASN A 53 1.26 -8.14 4.74
N PRO A 54 1.54 -8.88 3.64
CA PRO A 54 1.21 -8.43 2.29
C PRO A 54 -0.30 -8.37 2.01
N ARG A 55 -1.14 -9.08 2.79
CA ARG A 55 -2.61 -9.07 2.63
C ARG A 55 -3.20 -7.68 2.81
N PHE A 56 -2.62 -6.87 3.71
CA PHE A 56 -3.07 -5.52 4.00
C PHE A 56 -2.91 -4.59 2.80
N ASN A 57 -1.85 -4.77 2.00
CA ASN A 57 -1.69 -4.01 0.77
C ASN A 57 -2.78 -4.38 -0.25
N GLY A 58 -3.06 -5.68 -0.39
CA GLY A 58 -4.17 -6.16 -1.22
C GLY A 58 -5.51 -5.56 -0.78
N LEU A 59 -5.80 -5.57 0.52
CA LEU A 59 -7.01 -4.97 1.09
C LEU A 59 -7.13 -3.47 0.78
N VAL A 60 -6.07 -2.68 1.00
CA VAL A 60 -6.07 -1.24 0.71
C VAL A 60 -6.29 -0.97 -0.78
N HIS A 61 -5.62 -1.72 -1.65
CA HIS A 61 -5.79 -1.60 -3.09
C HIS A 61 -7.21 -1.98 -3.54
N GLY A 62 -7.74 -3.06 -2.97
CA GLY A 62 -9.11 -3.52 -3.19
C GLY A 62 -10.14 -2.48 -2.76
N LEU A 63 -10.01 -1.92 -1.57
CA LEU A 63 -10.87 -0.83 -1.11
C LEU A 63 -10.76 0.39 -2.03
N GLY A 64 -9.55 0.77 -2.46
CA GLY A 64 -9.37 1.85 -3.42
C GLY A 64 -10.14 1.67 -4.74
N ARG A 65 -10.26 0.43 -5.23
CA ARG A 65 -11.10 0.10 -6.40
C ARG A 65 -12.58 0.16 -6.07
N VAL A 66 -13.00 -0.39 -4.93
CA VAL A 66 -14.38 -0.29 -4.48
C VAL A 66 -14.82 1.18 -4.46
N LEU A 67 -13.98 2.07 -3.93
CA LEU A 67 -14.24 3.51 -3.93
C LEU A 67 -14.35 4.07 -5.35
N SER A 68 -13.35 3.83 -6.21
CA SER A 68 -13.31 4.42 -7.54
C SER A 68 -14.41 3.92 -8.49
N GLN A 69 -14.90 2.70 -8.28
CA GLN A 69 -15.96 2.09 -9.08
C GLN A 69 -17.38 2.44 -8.60
N ASN A 70 -17.57 2.72 -7.31
CA ASN A 70 -18.91 2.83 -6.70
C ASN A 70 -19.23 4.21 -6.15
N ILE A 71 -18.25 5.13 -6.06
CA ILE A 71 -18.45 6.48 -5.54
C ILE A 71 -17.91 7.50 -6.53
N ASP A 72 -18.79 8.37 -7.02
CA ASP A 72 -18.50 9.35 -8.08
C ASP A 72 -17.29 10.25 -7.76
N ARG A 73 -17.13 10.70 -6.50
CA ARG A 73 -16.00 11.58 -6.12
C ARG A 73 -14.62 10.89 -6.16
N PHE A 74 -14.59 9.56 -6.19
CA PHE A 74 -13.38 8.77 -6.38
C PHE A 74 -13.24 8.23 -7.81
N SER A 75 -14.21 8.51 -8.70
CA SER A 75 -14.20 8.04 -10.08
C SER A 75 -12.94 8.50 -10.83
N GLY A 76 -12.39 7.61 -11.65
CA GLY A 76 -11.16 7.82 -12.42
C GLY A 76 -9.86 7.83 -11.60
N LYS A 77 -9.92 7.72 -10.26
CA LYS A 77 -8.72 7.58 -9.42
C LYS A 77 -8.19 6.15 -9.46
N GLN A 78 -6.87 6.03 -9.50
CA GLN A 78 -6.20 4.76 -9.22
C GLN A 78 -6.37 4.40 -7.74
N SER A 79 -6.30 3.11 -7.38
CA SER A 79 -6.58 2.64 -6.01
C SER A 79 -5.84 3.43 -4.93
N HIS A 80 -4.55 3.66 -5.14
CA HIS A 80 -3.72 4.41 -4.20
C HIS A 80 -4.17 5.88 -4.05
N ASP A 81 -4.60 6.52 -5.13
CA ASP A 81 -5.06 7.91 -5.11
C ASP A 81 -6.45 8.05 -4.48
N ALA A 82 -7.31 7.04 -4.65
CA ALA A 82 -8.61 6.95 -3.97
C ALA A 82 -8.43 6.84 -2.45
N ILE A 83 -7.51 5.99 -1.98
CA ILE A 83 -7.22 5.85 -0.56
C ILE A 83 -6.61 7.12 0.04
N LYS A 84 -5.67 7.77 -0.65
CA LYS A 84 -5.14 9.06 -0.18
C LYS A 84 -6.21 10.14 -0.12
N ALA A 85 -7.12 10.17 -1.08
CA ALA A 85 -8.25 11.08 -1.06
C ALA A 85 -9.17 10.79 0.15
N LEU A 86 -9.47 9.51 0.43
CA LEU A 86 -10.23 9.10 1.61
C LEU A 86 -9.52 9.50 2.92
N GLN A 87 -8.20 9.32 3.03
CA GLN A 87 -7.43 9.75 4.21
C GLN A 87 -7.55 11.27 4.42
N LEU A 88 -7.43 12.07 3.36
CA LEU A 88 -7.55 13.53 3.45
C LEU A 88 -8.96 13.96 3.86
N GLU A 89 -9.99 13.34 3.28
CA GLU A 89 -11.40 13.65 3.52
C GLU A 89 -11.81 13.30 4.96
N SER A 90 -11.42 12.11 5.42
CA SER A 90 -11.73 11.61 6.76
C SER A 90 -10.81 12.14 7.86
N GLY A 91 -9.61 12.61 7.51
CA GLY A 91 -8.54 12.92 8.46
C GLY A 91 -7.88 11.67 9.08
N VAL A 92 -8.34 10.47 8.74
CA VAL A 92 -7.83 9.22 9.30
C VAL A 92 -6.37 9.02 8.89
N TYR A 93 -5.51 8.82 9.89
CA TYR A 93 -4.08 8.65 9.71
C TYR A 93 -3.42 9.78 8.90
N CYS A 94 -3.88 11.02 9.10
CA CYS A 94 -3.19 12.22 8.62
C CYS A 94 -2.38 12.88 9.75
N ASP A 95 -1.19 13.36 9.41
CA ASP A 95 -0.49 14.36 10.22
C ASP A 95 -1.09 15.73 9.96
N GLU A 96 -1.34 16.49 11.02
CA GLU A 96 -1.83 17.85 10.94
C GLU A 96 -0.76 18.82 11.42
N GLU A 97 -0.41 19.77 10.56
CA GLU A 97 0.51 20.85 10.88
C GLU A 97 -0.23 22.18 10.74
N ALA A 98 -0.24 22.98 11.80
CA ALA A 98 -0.84 24.30 11.78
C ALA A 98 0.24 25.37 11.62
N PHE A 99 0.09 26.20 10.60
CA PHE A 99 0.97 27.31 10.29
C PHE A 99 0.26 28.62 10.60
N ASP A 100 0.87 29.49 11.39
CA ASP A 100 0.38 30.87 11.54
C ASP A 100 1.00 31.73 10.44
N ILE A 101 0.16 32.26 9.55
CA ILE A 101 0.59 33.10 8.44
C ILE A 101 0.32 34.56 8.84
N PRO A 102 1.36 35.38 9.06
CA PRO A 102 1.19 36.77 9.46
C PRO A 102 0.27 37.52 8.49
N GLY A 103 -0.84 38.05 9.02
CA GLY A 103 -1.83 38.81 8.25
C GLY A 103 -2.89 37.99 7.50
N LEU A 104 -2.78 36.65 7.45
CA LEU A 104 -3.78 35.76 6.85
C LEU A 104 -4.46 34.82 7.86
N GLY A 105 -3.85 34.62 9.04
CA GLY A 105 -4.34 33.72 10.07
C GLY A 105 -3.77 32.30 9.95
N GLN A 106 -4.42 31.34 10.59
CA GLN A 106 -3.92 29.98 10.74
C GLN A 106 -4.32 29.07 9.56
N LEU A 107 -3.34 28.46 8.91
CA LEU A 107 -3.51 27.45 7.87
C LEU A 107 -3.18 26.06 8.44
N THR A 108 -4.15 25.15 8.44
CA THR A 108 -3.91 23.74 8.80
C THR A 108 -3.67 22.91 7.54
N ARG A 109 -2.51 22.25 7.46
CA ARG A 109 -2.17 21.29 6.42
C ARG A 109 -2.34 19.87 6.94
N LYS A 110 -3.10 19.05 6.21
CA LYS A 110 -3.18 17.60 6.44
C LYS A 110 -2.28 16.86 5.47
N THR A 111 -1.48 15.93 5.97
CA THR A 111 -0.63 15.06 5.16
C THR A 111 -0.92 13.60 5.48
N PRO A 112 -1.44 12.79 4.53
CA PRO A 112 -1.68 11.38 4.76
C PRO A 112 -0.40 10.62 5.07
N ARG A 113 -0.41 9.85 6.16
CA ARG A 113 0.70 8.96 6.50
C ARG A 113 0.76 7.81 5.50
N SER A 114 1.99 7.38 5.20
CA SER A 114 2.22 6.22 4.35
C SER A 114 1.69 4.96 5.03
N LEU A 115 0.82 4.23 4.32
CA LEU A 115 0.32 2.91 4.71
C LEU A 115 1.26 1.77 4.28
N SER A 116 2.55 2.07 4.09
CA SER A 116 3.52 1.06 3.67
C SER A 116 3.56 -0.12 4.65
N TYR A 117 3.26 -1.30 4.13
CA TYR A 117 3.29 -2.60 4.84
C TYR A 117 4.68 -2.92 5.43
N ASP A 118 5.76 -2.31 4.92
CA ASP A 118 7.13 -2.47 5.45
C ASP A 118 7.30 -1.83 6.85
N SER A 119 6.43 -0.86 7.18
CA SER A 119 6.59 0.00 8.35
C SER A 119 5.40 -0.05 9.30
N MET A 120 4.22 -0.43 8.81
CA MET A 120 2.98 -0.45 9.61
C MET A 120 2.83 -1.76 10.38
N GLY A 121 2.52 -1.67 11.68
CA GLY A 121 2.13 -2.83 12.49
C GLY A 121 0.72 -3.30 12.18
N GLU A 122 0.40 -4.56 12.49
CA GLU A 122 -0.94 -5.11 12.26
C GLU A 122 -2.04 -4.38 13.03
N GLU A 123 -1.81 -4.09 14.32
CA GLU A 123 -2.75 -3.32 15.14
C GLU A 123 -3.01 -1.92 14.56
N THR A 124 -1.95 -1.24 14.11
CA THR A 124 -2.04 0.07 13.45
C THR A 124 -2.86 -0.01 12.16
N PHE A 125 -2.67 -1.07 11.38
CA PHE A 125 -3.44 -1.27 10.15
C PHE A 125 -4.92 -1.54 10.44
N GLN A 126 -5.22 -2.40 11.41
CA GLN A 126 -6.61 -2.72 11.80
C GLN A 126 -7.34 -1.46 12.30
N ASP A 127 -6.66 -0.62 13.08
CA ASP A 127 -7.24 0.64 13.54
C ASP A 127 -7.48 1.63 12.38
N PHE A 128 -6.52 1.77 11.46
CA PHE A 128 -6.72 2.53 10.22
C PHE A 128 -7.95 2.03 9.44
N TRP A 129 -8.03 0.71 9.23
CA TRP A 129 -9.09 0.08 8.45
C TRP A 129 -10.47 0.34 9.05
N ARG A 130 -10.61 0.11 10.36
CA ARG A 130 -11.84 0.33 11.11
C ARG A 130 -12.31 1.78 11.01
N GLN A 131 -11.41 2.75 11.16
CA GLN A 131 -11.75 4.17 11.06
C GLN A 131 -12.18 4.57 9.64
N CYS A 132 -11.52 4.06 8.60
CA CYS A 132 -11.96 4.26 7.22
C CYS A 132 -13.33 3.64 6.95
N CYS A 133 -13.57 2.41 7.41
CA CYS A 133 -14.87 1.76 7.26
C CYS A 133 -15.98 2.54 7.99
N ALA A 134 -15.73 2.98 9.23
CA ALA A 134 -16.67 3.78 9.99
C ALA A 134 -17.03 5.09 9.26
N TYR A 135 -16.04 5.76 8.65
CA TYR A 135 -16.28 6.96 7.84
C TYR A 135 -17.18 6.65 6.63
N LEU A 136 -16.86 5.60 5.86
CA LEU A 136 -17.63 5.22 4.67
C LEU A 136 -19.05 4.78 5.01
N VAL A 137 -19.24 4.05 6.11
CA VAL A 137 -20.58 3.69 6.60
C VAL A 137 -21.36 4.95 6.95
N LEU A 138 -20.75 5.90 7.65
CA LEU A 138 -21.44 7.13 8.05
C LEU A 138 -21.85 8.00 6.84
N HIS A 139 -20.99 8.11 5.82
CA HIS A 139 -21.15 9.12 4.76
C HIS A 139 -21.66 8.59 3.42
N ASP A 140 -21.36 7.32 3.09
CA ASP A 140 -21.59 6.77 1.75
C ASP A 140 -22.51 5.57 1.76
N TRP A 141 -22.33 4.68 2.73
CA TRP A 141 -22.97 3.37 2.78
C TRP A 141 -23.53 3.04 4.17
N PRO A 142 -24.55 3.78 4.65
CA PRO A 142 -25.10 3.62 6.00
C PRO A 142 -25.76 2.28 6.28
N THR A 143 -26.05 1.50 5.24
CA THR A 143 -26.60 0.15 5.35
C THR A 143 -25.54 -0.95 5.31
N LEU A 144 -24.27 -0.61 5.04
CA LEU A 144 -23.18 -1.58 5.02
C LEU A 144 -22.49 -1.65 6.37
N THR A 145 -21.84 -2.78 6.63
CA THR A 145 -21.00 -2.99 7.82
C THR A 145 -19.53 -3.01 7.43
N GLU A 146 -18.64 -2.91 8.42
CA GLU A 146 -17.20 -3.07 8.23
C GLU A 146 -16.85 -4.43 7.60
N GLU A 147 -17.51 -5.52 8.03
CA GLU A 147 -17.30 -6.84 7.45
C GLU A 147 -17.64 -6.84 5.96
N ARG A 148 -18.78 -6.23 5.59
CA ARG A 148 -19.21 -6.21 4.19
C ARG A 148 -18.28 -5.38 3.31
N LEU A 149 -17.77 -4.25 3.80
CA LEU A 149 -16.76 -3.46 3.10
C LEU A 149 -15.46 -4.22 2.93
N THR A 150 -15.08 -5.00 3.96
CA THR A 150 -13.90 -5.87 3.91
C THR A 150 -14.05 -6.95 2.85
N GLU A 151 -15.17 -7.65 2.79
CA GLU A 151 -15.46 -8.65 1.75
C GLU A 151 -15.38 -8.05 0.33
N MET A 152 -15.93 -6.86 0.14
CA MET A 152 -15.89 -6.16 -1.15
C MET A 152 -14.45 -5.82 -1.55
N ALA A 153 -13.63 -5.34 -0.60
CA ALA A 153 -12.22 -5.06 -0.84
C ALA A 153 -11.42 -6.33 -1.14
N GLU A 154 -11.65 -7.42 -0.41
CA GLU A 154 -10.98 -8.70 -0.64
C GLU A 154 -11.33 -9.29 -2.01
N PHE A 155 -12.58 -9.18 -2.43
CA PHE A 155 -13.02 -9.62 -3.74
C PHE A 155 -12.30 -8.87 -4.86
N GLU A 156 -12.19 -7.54 -4.74
CA GLU A 156 -11.42 -6.74 -5.69
C GLU A 156 -9.92 -7.07 -5.63
N ALA A 157 -9.35 -7.32 -4.46
CA ALA A 157 -7.95 -7.73 -4.31
C ALA A 157 -7.67 -9.08 -4.99
N PHE A 158 -8.59 -10.03 -4.87
CA PHE A 158 -8.47 -11.36 -5.48
C PHE A 158 -8.49 -11.30 -7.00
N LYS A 159 -9.38 -10.49 -7.60
CA LYS A 159 -9.46 -10.31 -9.07
C LYS A 159 -8.14 -9.85 -9.71
N GLU A 160 -7.28 -9.17 -8.97
CA GLU A 160 -5.99 -8.68 -9.46
C GLU A 160 -4.88 -9.74 -9.39
N ALA A 161 -5.05 -10.75 -8.52
CA ALA A 161 -4.09 -11.83 -8.35
C ALA A 161 -4.36 -13.04 -9.27
N ALA A 162 -5.50 -13.06 -9.96
CA ALA A 162 -5.96 -14.13 -10.86
C ALA A 162 -5.76 -13.76 -12.34
#